data_AF-A0A498QLC9-F1
#
_entry.id   AF-A0A498QLC9-F1
#
_cell.length_a   1.000
_cell.length_b   1.000
_cell.length_c   1.000
_cell.angle_alpha   90.00
_cell.angle_beta   90.00
_cell.angle_gamma   90.00
#
_symmetry.space_group_name_H-M   'P 1'
#
loop_
_entity.id
_entity.type
_entity.pdbx_description
1 polymer ?
#
loop_
_entity_poly.entity_id
_entity_poly.type
_entity_poly.pdbx_seq_one_letter_code
_entity_poly.pdbx_strand_id
1 'polypeptide(L)'
;MYSWRESHGRKEVDAIVETPDGWAAFEVKLTGDQSVIDRAAKGLLDFAASVDTSRHGSPSALVVMTASGGGGKRTDGVHVVPISALGP
;
A
#
# COMPACT_ATOMS: atom_id res chain seq x y z
N MET A 1 13.20 4.22 -11.40
CA MET A 1 12.00 3.48 -10.97
C MET A 1 12.48 2.33 -10.11
N TYR A 2 12.22 2.36 -8.81
CA TYR A 2 12.59 1.28 -7.89
C TYR A 2 11.33 0.43 -7.67
N SER A 3 11.38 -0.86 -7.99
CA SER A 3 10.32 -1.81 -7.68
C SER A 3 10.80 -2.75 -6.59
N TRP A 4 10.00 -2.97 -5.56
CA TRP A 4 10.33 -3.90 -4.47
C TRP A 4 9.69 -5.25 -4.76
N ARG A 5 10.52 -6.29 -4.94
CA ARG A 5 10.07 -7.64 -5.26
C ARG A 5 10.48 -8.58 -4.13
N GLU A 6 9.52 -9.33 -3.62
CA GLU A 6 9.83 -10.46 -2.73
C GLU A 6 10.63 -11.52 -3.51
N SER A 7 11.59 -12.16 -2.86
CA SER A 7 12.61 -13.00 -3.50
C SER A 7 12.06 -14.25 -4.20
N HIS A 8 10.82 -14.67 -3.89
CA HIS A 8 10.13 -15.78 -4.55
C HIS A 8 9.06 -15.32 -5.54
N GLY A 9 9.01 -14.02 -5.87
CA GLY A 9 8.21 -13.45 -6.96
C GLY A 9 6.69 -13.48 -6.75
N ARG A 10 6.21 -13.83 -5.55
CA ARG A 10 4.77 -14.04 -5.30
C ARG A 10 4.03 -12.79 -4.84
N LYS A 11 4.74 -11.80 -4.30
CA LYS A 11 4.16 -10.58 -3.75
C LYS A 11 4.99 -9.38 -4.23
N GLU A 12 4.29 -8.42 -4.83
CA GLU A 12 4.83 -7.18 -5.35
C GLU A 12 4.00 -6.04 -4.76
N VAL A 13 4.66 -4.90 -4.53
CA VAL A 13 4.01 -3.64 -4.17
C VAL A 13 4.53 -2.58 -5.13
N ASP A 14 3.63 -1.71 -5.60
CA ASP A 14 3.97 -0.72 -6.63
C ASP A 14 5.04 0.26 -6.16
N ALA A 15 5.04 0.65 -4.87
CA ALA A 15 6.10 1.48 -4.29
C ALA A 15 6.27 1.27 -2.78
N ILE A 16 7.51 1.48 -2.31
CA ILE A 16 7.87 1.65 -0.91
C ILE A 16 8.43 3.06 -0.72
N VAL A 17 7.98 3.76 0.32
CA VAL A 17 8.59 5.01 0.79
C VAL A 17 9.21 4.74 2.14
N GLU A 18 10.48 5.09 2.30
CA GLU A 18 11.23 4.94 3.54
C GLU A 18 11.76 6.30 4.00
N THR A 19 11.69 6.54 5.30
CA THR A 19 12.20 7.71 6.00
C THR A 19 13.01 7.21 7.21
N PRO A 20 13.81 8.07 7.87
CA PRO A 20 14.49 7.69 9.11
C PRO A 20 13.55 7.20 10.22
N ASP A 21 12.28 7.60 10.18
CA ASP A 21 11.28 7.26 11.21
C ASP A 21 10.47 5.99 10.88
N GLY A 22 10.61 5.42 9.68
CA GLY A 22 9.90 4.22 9.26
C GLY A 22 9.56 4.20 7.77
N TRP A 23 8.72 3.23 7.39
CA TRP A 23 8.41 2.95 5.99
C TRP A 23 6.92 2.74 5.74
N ALA A 24 6.50 2.91 4.49
CA ALA A 24 5.12 2.69 4.04
C ALA A 24 5.10 2.01 2.67
N ALA A 25 4.07 1.21 2.42
CA ALA A 25 3.83 0.56 1.13
C ALA A 25 2.60 1.12 0.43
N PHE A 26 2.70 1.23 -0.89
CA PHE A 26 1.69 1.81 -1.75
C PHE A 26 1.37 0.85 -2.89
N GLU A 27 0.08 0.72 -3.17
CA GLU A 27 -0.46 0.07 -4.37
C GLU A 27 -1.29 1.09 -5.15
N VAL A 28 -1.01 1.28 -6.43
CA VAL A 28 -1.71 2.23 -7.28
C VAL A 28 -2.69 1.48 -8.17
N LYS A 29 -3.98 1.75 -7.97
CA LYS A 29 -5.07 1.19 -8.76
C LYS A 29 -5.95 2.33 -9.25
N LEU A 30 -5.77 2.77 -10.49
CA LEU A 30 -6.49 3.91 -11.09
C LEU A 30 -7.95 3.56 -11.44
N THR A 31 -8.70 3.06 -10.46
CA THR A 31 -10.11 2.69 -10.53
C THR A 31 -10.84 3.17 -9.27
N GLY A 32 -12.17 3.26 -9.33
CA GLY A 32 -13.05 3.42 -8.17
C GLY A 32 -13.79 2.12 -7.79
N ASP A 33 -13.46 0.99 -8.43
CA ASP A 33 -14.09 -0.31 -8.16
C ASP A 33 -13.67 -0.86 -6.79
N GLN A 34 -14.65 -0.97 -5.88
CA GLN A 34 -14.43 -1.44 -4.51
C GLN A 34 -13.80 -2.83 -4.45
N SER A 35 -14.16 -3.75 -5.35
CA SER A 35 -13.62 -5.10 -5.36
C SER A 35 -12.12 -5.11 -5.71
N VAL A 36 -11.67 -4.18 -6.56
CA VAL A 36 -10.25 -4.02 -6.89
C VAL A 36 -9.51 -3.43 -5.70
N ILE A 37 -10.10 -2.43 -5.03
CA ILE A 37 -9.54 -1.80 -3.82
C ILE A 37 -9.39 -2.83 -2.70
N ASP A 38 -10.37 -3.71 -2.51
CA ASP A 38 -10.33 -4.77 -1.49
C ASP A 38 -9.22 -5.79 -1.77
N ARG A 39 -9.05 -6.20 -3.03
CA ARG A 39 -7.95 -7.10 -3.42
C ARG A 39 -6.59 -6.45 -3.23
N ALA A 40 -6.44 -5.16 -3.57
CA ALA A 40 -5.21 -4.41 -3.36
C ALA A 40 -4.87 -4.27 -1.86
N ALA A 41 -5.86 -3.92 -1.04
CA ALA A 41 -5.70 -3.83 0.41
C ALA A 41 -5.26 -5.17 1.02
N LYS A 42 -5.90 -6.28 0.60
CA LYS A 42 -5.49 -7.62 1.00
C LYS A 42 -4.04 -7.93 0.57
N GLY A 43 -3.66 -7.55 -0.65
CA GLY A 43 -2.29 -7.71 -1.15
C GLY A 43 -1.26 -7.00 -0.27
N LEU A 44 -1.52 -5.75 0.11
CA LEU A 44 -0.65 -4.97 1.01
C LEU A 44 -0.55 -5.60 2.41
N LEU A 45 -1.66 -6.06 2.98
CA LEU A 45 -1.67 -6.75 4.27
C LEU A 45 -0.86 -8.05 4.22
N ASP A 46 -1.06 -8.84 3.16
CA ASP A 46 -0.33 -10.09 2.95
C ASP A 46 1.17 -9.83 2.73
N PHE A 47 1.55 -8.74 2.05
CA PHE A 47 2.93 -8.31 1.90
C PHE A 47 3.52 -7.90 3.25
N ALA A 48 2.86 -7.01 4.00
CA ALA A 48 3.32 -6.55 5.30
C ALA A 48 3.52 -7.71 6.29
N ALA A 49 2.64 -8.71 6.27
CA ALA A 49 2.76 -9.91 7.09
C ALA A 49 3.96 -10.80 6.73
N SER A 50 4.53 -10.64 5.53
CA SER A 50 5.75 -11.36 5.12
C SER A 50 7.05 -10.61 5.38
N VAL A 51 6.98 -9.34 5.80
CA VAL A 51 8.17 -8.54 6.12
C VAL A 51 8.71 -8.93 7.49
N ASP A 52 10.02 -9.13 7.58
CA ASP A 52 10.72 -9.32 8.85
C ASP A 52 10.76 -8.00 9.64
N THR A 53 9.77 -7.82 10.51
CA THR A 53 9.60 -6.63 11.34
C THR A 53 10.68 -6.48 12.41
N SER A 54 11.46 -7.52 12.72
CA SER A 54 12.62 -7.39 13.62
C SER A 54 13.76 -6.60 12.97
N ARG A 55 13.81 -6.57 11.64
CA ARG A 55 14.83 -5.87 10.85
C ARG A 55 14.35 -4.55 10.29
N HIS A 56 13.10 -4.49 9.85
CA HIS A 56 12.54 -3.34 9.13
C HIS A 56 11.50 -2.55 9.93
N GLY A 57 11.09 -3.04 11.11
CA GLY A 57 9.94 -2.49 11.85
C GLY A 57 8.61 -2.76 11.15
N SER A 58 7.51 -2.40 11.81
CA SER A 58 6.17 -2.43 11.21
C SER A 58 5.97 -1.25 10.26
N PRO A 59 5.19 -1.41 9.18
CA PRO A 59 4.90 -0.29 8.29
C PRO A 59 4.10 0.79 9.03
N SER A 60 4.50 2.05 8.82
CA SER A 60 3.79 3.23 9.33
C SER A 60 2.45 3.43 8.62
N ALA A 61 2.36 3.02 7.35
CA ALA A 61 1.12 3.03 6.58
C ALA A 61 1.11 1.98 5.45
N LEU A 62 -0.07 1.49 5.14
CA LEU A 62 -0.37 0.72 3.92
C LEU A 62 -1.43 1.51 3.15
N VAL A 63 -1.17 1.80 1.87
CA VAL A 63 -1.96 2.77 1.11
C VAL A 63 -2.37 2.20 -0.25
N VAL A 64 -3.67 2.19 -0.54
CA VAL A 64 -4.20 1.99 -1.90
C VAL A 64 -4.54 3.35 -2.48
N MET A 65 -3.83 3.74 -3.54
CA MET A 65 -4.13 4.94 -4.31
C MET A 65 -5.18 4.64 -5.39
N THR A 66 -6.24 5.46 -5.44
CA THR A 66 -7.36 5.29 -6.39
C THR A 66 -7.48 6.45 -7.39
N ALA A 67 -8.15 6.23 -8.53
CA ALA A 67 -8.43 7.33 -9.46
C ALA A 67 -9.56 8.25 -8.96
N SER A 68 -10.52 7.70 -8.24
CA SER A 68 -11.70 8.42 -7.75
C SER A 68 -12.27 7.75 -6.49
N GLY A 69 -13.37 8.27 -5.97
CA GLY A 69 -14.03 7.76 -4.76
C GLY A 69 -13.62 8.50 -3.48
N GLY A 70 -14.19 8.07 -2.37
CA GLY A 70 -13.89 8.63 -1.05
C GLY A 70 -12.55 8.15 -0.51
N GLY A 71 -11.82 9.03 0.19
CA GLY A 71 -10.63 8.68 0.94
C GLY A 71 -10.94 8.35 2.40
N GLY A 72 -10.08 7.54 3.04
CA GLY A 72 -10.22 7.22 4.46
C GLY A 72 -9.39 6.02 4.89
N LYS A 73 -9.33 5.79 6.20
CA LYS A 73 -8.71 4.59 6.78
C LYS A 73 -9.78 3.51 6.96
N ARG A 74 -9.57 2.35 6.35
CA ARG A 74 -10.42 1.16 6.48
C ARG A 74 -10.27 0.55 7.88
N THR A 75 -11.23 -0.30 8.25
CA THR A 75 -11.21 -1.04 9.54
C THR A 75 -10.05 -2.02 9.66
N ASP A 76 -9.52 -2.50 8.53
CA ASP A 76 -8.31 -3.34 8.45
C ASP A 76 -7.00 -2.52 8.52
N GLY A 77 -7.10 -1.20 8.71
CA GLY A 77 -5.96 -0.32 8.88
C GLY A 77 -5.35 0.22 7.58
N VAL A 78 -5.80 -0.25 6.40
CA VAL A 78 -5.32 0.23 5.10
C VAL A 78 -5.95 1.57 4.76
N HIS A 79 -5.15 2.52 4.28
CA HIS A 79 -5.61 3.81 3.80
C HIS A 79 -6.02 3.72 2.33
N VAL A 80 -7.19 4.24 1.99
CA VAL A 80 -7.61 4.48 0.60
C VAL A 80 -7.48 5.97 0.34
N VAL A 81 -6.70 6.33 -0.68
CA VAL A 81 -6.37 7.73 -0.97
C VAL A 81 -6.64 8.01 -2.45
N PRO A 82 -7.65 8.82 -2.80
CA PRO A 82 -7.85 9.21 -4.19
C PRO A 82 -6.70 10.10 -4.66
N ILE A 83 -6.31 9.98 -5.92
CA ILE A 83 -5.20 10.75 -6.50
C ILE A 83 -5.43 12.26 -6.40
N SER A 84 -6.68 12.71 -6.33
CA SER A 84 -7.04 14.12 -6.09
C SER A 84 -6.59 14.65 -4.73
N ALA A 85 -6.28 13.78 -3.76
CA ALA A 85 -5.77 14.18 -2.45
C ALA A 85 -4.29 14.61 -2.48
N LEU A 86 -3.55 14.31 -3.55
CA LEU A 86 -2.15 14.74 -3.69
C LEU A 86 -2.01 16.22 -4.06
N GLY A 87 -3.10 16.86 -4.48
CA GLY A 87 -3.06 18.22 -5.02
C GLY A 87 -2.39 18.32 -6.40
N PRO A 88 -2.52 19.47 -7.08
CA PRO A 88 -1.72 19.81 -8.25
C PRO A 88 -0.30 20.28 -7.90
#